data_AF-A0A7W7IWZ9-F1
#
_entry.id   AF-A0A7W7IWZ9-F1
#
_cell.length_a   1.000
_cell.length_b   1.000
_cell.length_c   1.000
_cell.angle_alpha   90.00
_cell.angle_beta   90.00
_cell.angle_gamma   90.00
#
_symmetry.space_group_name_H-M   'P 1'
#
loop_
_entity.id
_entity.type
_entity.pdbx_description
1 polymer ?
#
loop_
_entity_poly.entity_id
_entity_poly.type
_entity_poly.pdbx_seq_one_letter_code
_entity_poly.pdbx_strand_id
1 'polypeptide(L)'
;MRSELLFYEKDDFFDYKELKYSEGYSIASISKFIKDNELIYDLDSESTIIDLSVLSEYVSLQLLPEQVLPLFDDEIIFIADKKHKKLLSYELRFVFEYFNDVEKSYLKKEVNLNSDSDEIKPQKRHNKIIDLDNEDITIFFQNFREKLYGHPKFKDDLEQEINTFRIFNKLGEHKILSLFLMGDSGVGKTEVARTMFNCLNGKKKLAKINFGNYSNEFSLSSLIGSARGYTGSDDGEIFMKVRDTDVGILLIDEFEKSNASLFNYFLDVLESGKMTSSLGDEIDLNGFIIVFTSNITKEDFSKRISPELRSRFNYKCMFTVLSNKDKEKYIEFRVGSLIKKVKQEYNIEFPENTINYFTKLINVSKYKNMRDINKQIKKVFLKYIQDNNYIDIEHEEVDSVSKFSVGRKIINLFR
;
A
#
# COMPACT_ATOMS: atom_id res chain seq x y z
N MET A 1 7.12 44.19 1.60
CA MET A 1 7.12 42.92 2.37
C MET A 1 5.93 42.14 1.87
N ARG A 2 6.10 40.83 1.65
CA ARG A 2 5.01 39.92 1.27
C ARG A 2 4.09 39.71 2.48
N SER A 3 2.82 39.44 2.23
CA SER A 3 1.80 39.29 3.28
C SER A 3 2.14 38.16 4.24
N GLU A 4 2.25 36.92 3.77
CA GLU A 4 2.41 35.77 4.67
C GLU A 4 3.19 34.59 4.09
N LEU A 5 3.81 33.84 5.00
CA LEU A 5 4.33 32.49 4.76
C LEU A 5 3.49 31.50 5.57
N LEU A 6 2.87 30.54 4.89
CA LEU A 6 2.01 29.52 5.50
C LEU A 6 2.79 28.25 5.82
N PHE A 7 2.61 27.71 7.02
CA PHE A 7 3.27 26.47 7.45
C PHE A 7 2.32 25.28 7.44
N TYR A 8 2.66 24.26 6.66
CA TYR A 8 1.94 22.98 6.65
C TYR A 8 2.66 21.94 7.52
N GLU A 9 1.91 21.02 8.09
CA GLU A 9 2.49 19.84 8.74
C GLU A 9 2.79 18.76 7.70
N LYS A 10 3.98 18.15 7.77
CA LYS A 10 4.43 17.16 6.78
C LYS A 10 3.42 16.02 6.56
N ASP A 11 2.75 15.61 7.63
CA ASP A 11 1.75 14.53 7.59
C ASP A 11 0.48 14.95 6.83
N ASP A 12 0.14 16.24 6.82
CA ASP A 12 -1.06 16.80 6.21
C ASP A 12 -0.80 17.40 4.81
N PHE A 13 0.46 17.49 4.39
CA PHE A 13 0.84 18.16 3.13
C PHE A 13 0.17 17.53 1.91
N PHE A 14 -0.03 16.22 1.93
CA PHE A 14 -0.66 15.51 0.82
C PHE A 14 -2.14 15.91 0.68
N ASP A 15 -2.89 15.93 1.78
CA ASP A 15 -4.31 16.34 1.76
C ASP A 15 -4.45 17.82 1.38
N TYR A 16 -3.54 18.66 1.88
CA TYR A 16 -3.45 20.06 1.47
C TYR A 16 -3.15 20.19 -0.03
N LYS A 17 -2.20 19.41 -0.55
CA LYS A 17 -1.82 19.39 -1.97
C LYS A 17 -2.97 18.92 -2.86
N GLU A 18 -3.66 17.84 -2.50
CA GLU A 18 -4.83 17.35 -3.25
C GLU A 18 -5.97 18.38 -3.27
N LEU A 19 -6.26 19.02 -2.13
CA LEU A 19 -7.23 20.10 -2.07
C LEU A 19 -6.85 21.24 -3.02
N LYS A 20 -5.60 21.73 -2.91
CA LYS A 20 -5.13 22.83 -3.76
C LYS A 20 -5.15 22.48 -5.23
N TYR A 21 -4.83 21.23 -5.58
CA TYR A 21 -4.96 20.74 -6.96
C TYR A 21 -6.42 20.71 -7.42
N SER A 22 -7.36 20.32 -6.54
CA SER A 22 -8.80 20.37 -6.85
C SER A 22 -9.33 21.81 -6.99
N GLU A 23 -8.69 22.78 -6.33
CA GLU A 23 -8.96 24.21 -6.44
C GLU A 23 -8.27 24.85 -7.67
N GLY A 24 -7.53 24.06 -8.48
CA GLY A 24 -6.86 24.52 -9.69
C GLY A 24 -5.43 25.01 -9.49
N TYR A 25 -4.88 24.92 -8.27
CA TYR A 25 -3.51 25.32 -8.00
C TYR A 25 -2.51 24.23 -8.40
N SER A 26 -1.29 24.65 -8.75
CA SER A 26 -0.10 23.82 -8.81
C SER A 26 0.86 24.19 -7.68
N ILE A 27 1.67 23.23 -7.20
CA ILE A 27 2.66 23.48 -6.15
C ILE A 27 4.05 23.21 -6.70
N ALA A 28 4.93 24.21 -6.63
CA ALA A 28 6.30 24.14 -7.11
C ALA A 28 7.31 24.46 -6.00
N SER A 29 8.45 23.78 -5.99
CA SER A 29 9.54 24.09 -5.06
C SER A 29 10.31 25.33 -5.51
N ILE A 30 10.67 26.21 -4.58
CA ILE A 30 11.52 27.38 -4.81
C ILE A 30 12.87 27.03 -5.46
N SER A 31 13.36 25.80 -5.25
CA SER A 31 14.60 25.30 -5.85
C SER A 31 14.59 25.31 -7.38
N LYS A 32 13.40 25.28 -8.01
CA LYS A 32 13.24 25.41 -9.46
C LYS A 32 13.65 26.80 -9.94
N PHE A 33 13.28 27.83 -9.20
CA PHE A 33 13.44 29.22 -9.59
C PHE A 33 14.79 29.79 -9.18
N ILE A 34 15.37 29.31 -8.07
CA ILE A 34 16.74 29.70 -7.67
C ILE A 34 17.78 29.35 -8.75
N LYS A 35 17.54 28.31 -9.55
CA LYS A 35 18.46 27.89 -10.62
C LYS A 35 18.27 28.67 -11.92
N ASP A 36 17.06 29.15 -12.15
CA ASP A 36 16.66 29.84 -13.37
C ASP A 36 15.53 30.82 -13.04
N ASN A 37 15.91 32.08 -12.80
CA ASN A 37 14.97 33.12 -12.42
C ASN A 37 14.05 33.53 -13.58
N GLU A 38 14.40 33.23 -14.84
CA GLU A 38 13.56 33.59 -15.98
C GLU A 38 12.23 32.84 -15.97
N LEU A 39 12.22 31.63 -15.39
CA LEU A 39 11.02 30.81 -15.21
C LEU A 39 9.95 31.46 -14.32
N ILE A 40 10.29 32.52 -13.58
CA ILE A 40 9.34 33.25 -12.75
C ILE A 40 8.39 34.09 -13.62
N TYR A 41 8.86 34.61 -14.76
CA TYR A 41 8.04 35.45 -15.64
C TYR A 41 6.95 34.66 -16.40
N ASP A 42 7.12 33.35 -16.51
CA ASP A 42 6.15 32.44 -17.15
C ASP A 42 5.17 31.80 -16.15
N LEU A 43 5.23 32.19 -14.88
CA LEU A 43 4.33 31.66 -13.85
C LEU A 43 2.95 32.27 -13.93
N ASP A 44 1.94 31.41 -13.82
CA ASP A 44 0.59 31.85 -13.49
C ASP A 44 0.51 32.08 -11.96
N SER A 45 0.58 33.34 -11.56
CA SER A 45 0.65 33.76 -10.17
C SER A 45 -0.66 33.50 -9.40
N GLU A 46 -1.80 33.45 -10.08
CA GLU A 46 -3.11 33.16 -9.47
C GLU A 46 -3.32 31.66 -9.19
N SER A 47 -2.58 30.78 -9.88
CA SER A 47 -2.75 29.32 -9.77
C SER A 47 -1.48 28.58 -9.33
N THR A 48 -0.45 29.28 -8.85
CA THR A 48 0.80 28.64 -8.40
C THR A 48 1.12 28.95 -6.95
N ILE A 49 1.44 27.88 -6.20
CA ILE A 49 1.90 27.93 -4.82
C ILE A 49 3.38 27.54 -4.78
N ILE A 50 4.18 28.30 -4.03
CA ILE A 50 5.64 28.12 -3.96
C ILE A 50 6.05 27.57 -2.60
N ASP A 51 6.67 26.38 -2.61
CA ASP A 51 7.19 25.71 -1.42
C ASP A 51 8.64 26.10 -1.13
N LEU A 52 8.83 26.74 0.02
CA LEU A 52 10.10 27.28 0.52
C LEU A 52 10.86 26.29 1.43
N SER A 53 10.33 25.10 1.69
CA SER A 53 10.92 24.14 2.65
C SER A 53 12.39 23.83 2.38
N VAL A 54 12.77 23.78 1.11
CA VAL A 54 14.13 23.46 0.64
C VAL A 54 15.15 24.53 1.07
N LEU A 55 14.71 25.77 1.37
CA LEU A 55 15.61 26.83 1.83
C LEU A 55 16.32 26.46 3.14
N SER A 56 15.68 25.68 4.03
CA SER A 56 16.27 25.29 5.32
C SER A 56 17.60 24.55 5.20
N GLU A 57 17.90 23.97 4.04
CA GLU A 57 19.09 23.17 3.79
C GLU A 57 20.27 24.02 3.26
N TYR A 58 20.04 25.30 2.96
CA TYR A 58 21.08 26.19 2.47
C TYR A 58 21.85 26.85 3.62
N VAL A 59 23.19 26.80 3.54
CA VAL A 59 24.12 27.33 4.55
C VAL A 59 24.10 28.87 4.62
N SER A 60 23.62 29.55 3.58
CA SER A 60 23.57 31.02 3.49
C SER A 60 22.18 31.48 3.02
N LEU A 61 21.24 31.45 3.97
CA LEU A 61 19.82 31.75 3.77
C LEU A 61 19.50 33.21 3.43
N GLN A 62 20.44 34.14 3.60
CA GLN A 62 20.14 35.56 3.46
C GLN A 62 20.15 36.03 1.99
N LEU A 63 21.16 35.63 1.21
CA LEU A 63 21.38 36.21 -0.12
C LEU A 63 20.44 35.66 -1.21
N LEU A 64 20.14 34.35 -1.18
CA LEU A 64 19.39 33.68 -2.26
C LEU A 64 17.89 34.03 -2.24
N PRO A 65 17.18 33.96 -1.10
CA PRO A 65 15.77 34.34 -1.05
C PRO A 65 15.57 35.84 -1.26
N GLU A 66 16.49 36.70 -0.79
CA GLU A 66 16.41 38.15 -1.03
C GLU A 66 16.57 38.53 -2.50
N GLN A 67 17.21 37.70 -3.34
CA GLN A 67 17.33 37.95 -4.77
C GLN A 67 16.16 37.38 -5.57
N VAL A 68 15.61 36.24 -5.13
CA VAL A 68 14.64 35.47 -5.92
C VAL A 68 13.21 35.76 -5.47
N LEU A 69 12.95 35.85 -4.16
CA LEU A 69 11.61 36.10 -3.64
C LEU A 69 11.03 37.44 -4.11
N PRO A 70 11.78 38.54 -4.31
CA PRO A 70 11.19 39.77 -4.84
C PRO A 70 10.73 39.69 -6.30
N LEU A 71 11.11 38.65 -7.05
CA LEU A 71 10.76 38.51 -8.47
C LEU A 71 9.36 37.92 -8.71
N PHE A 72 8.79 37.25 -7.71
CA PHE A 72 7.43 36.70 -7.80
C PHE A 72 6.37 37.81 -7.65
N ASP A 73 5.18 37.61 -8.19
CA ASP A 73 4.06 38.52 -7.93
C ASP A 73 3.59 38.46 -6.47
N ASP A 74 2.93 39.52 -5.99
CA ASP A 74 2.45 39.61 -4.61
C ASP A 74 1.30 38.62 -4.31
N GLU A 75 0.61 38.13 -5.34
CA GLU A 75 -0.54 37.21 -5.23
C GLU A 75 -0.12 35.75 -5.00
N ILE A 76 1.17 35.43 -5.20
CA ILE A 76 1.67 34.07 -5.02
C ILE A 76 1.62 33.66 -3.56
N ILE A 77 1.06 32.47 -3.33
CA ILE A 77 1.00 31.84 -2.02
C ILE A 77 2.32 31.13 -1.75
N PHE A 78 2.95 31.45 -0.61
CA PHE A 78 4.16 30.77 -0.15
C PHE A 78 3.85 29.83 0.99
N ILE A 79 4.40 28.61 0.90
CA ILE A 79 4.24 27.58 1.93
C ILE A 79 5.59 27.03 2.38
N ALA A 80 5.65 26.45 3.58
CA ALA A 80 6.82 25.71 4.06
C ALA A 80 6.45 24.63 5.09
N ASP A 81 7.30 23.61 5.23
CA ASP A 81 7.17 22.58 6.25
C ASP A 81 7.36 23.20 7.65
N LYS A 82 6.35 23.02 8.50
CA LYS A 82 6.30 23.53 9.87
C LYS A 82 7.47 23.06 10.73
N LYS A 83 8.11 21.93 10.42
CA LYS A 83 9.33 21.49 11.11
C LYS A 83 10.45 22.56 11.07
N HIS A 84 10.45 23.39 10.02
CA HIS A 84 11.42 24.45 9.78
C HIS A 84 10.93 25.83 10.20
N LYS A 85 9.74 25.93 10.82
CA LYS A 85 9.08 27.20 11.15
C LYS A 85 9.98 28.15 11.91
N LYS A 86 10.70 27.66 12.93
CA LYS A 86 11.59 28.51 13.75
C LYS A 86 12.73 29.12 12.92
N LEU A 87 13.37 28.32 12.07
CA LEU A 87 14.49 28.77 11.23
C LEU A 87 14.00 29.75 10.16
N LEU A 88 12.98 29.36 9.39
CA LEU A 88 12.46 30.16 8.28
C LEU A 88 11.80 31.45 8.76
N SER A 89 11.10 31.45 9.89
CA SER A 89 10.54 32.68 10.46
C SER A 89 11.62 33.65 10.90
N TYR A 90 12.76 33.16 11.38
CA TYR A 90 13.88 34.02 11.74
C TYR A 90 14.55 34.58 10.48
N GLU A 91 14.97 33.74 9.54
CA GLU A 91 15.72 34.16 8.35
C GLU A 91 14.90 35.04 7.41
N LEU A 92 13.60 34.76 7.25
CA LEU A 92 12.73 35.46 6.30
C LEU A 92 11.90 36.58 6.95
N ARG A 93 12.22 36.99 8.19
CA ARG A 93 11.49 38.03 8.95
C ARG A 93 11.45 39.41 8.29
N PHE A 94 12.34 39.66 7.34
CA PHE A 94 12.36 40.90 6.55
C PHE A 94 11.67 40.77 5.19
N VAL A 95 11.27 39.55 4.81
CA VAL A 95 10.58 39.25 3.55
C VAL A 95 9.08 39.15 3.77
N PHE A 96 8.63 38.44 4.81
CA PHE A 96 7.23 38.20 5.15
C PHE A 96 6.79 38.94 6.41
N GLU A 97 5.55 39.43 6.41
CA GLU A 97 4.94 40.10 7.56
C GLU A 97 4.35 39.10 8.57
N TYR A 98 3.66 38.06 8.08
CA TYR A 98 3.00 37.05 8.90
C TYR A 98 3.53 35.62 8.66
N PHE A 99 3.54 34.81 9.72
CA PHE A 99 4.03 33.42 9.73
C PHE A 99 2.96 32.49 10.33
N ASN A 100 1.94 32.19 9.53
CA ASN A 100 0.73 31.50 9.95
C ASN A 100 0.81 29.99 9.66
N ASP A 101 0.01 29.19 10.34
CA ASP A 101 -0.17 27.79 9.96
C ASP A 101 -1.28 27.69 8.91
N VAL A 102 -1.18 26.73 7.99
CA VAL A 102 -2.24 26.46 7.01
C VAL A 102 -3.52 26.05 7.76
N GLU A 103 -4.66 26.66 7.38
CA GLU A 103 -5.95 26.29 7.93
C GLU A 103 -6.35 24.87 7.51
N LYS A 104 -6.55 23.98 8.49
CA LYS A 104 -6.91 22.57 8.29
C LYS A 104 -8.40 22.34 7.94
N SER A 105 -9.04 23.30 7.27
CA SER A 105 -10.47 23.23 6.91
C SER A 105 -10.79 22.06 5.98
N TYR A 106 -9.81 21.60 5.19
CA TYR A 106 -9.90 20.42 4.32
C TYR A 106 -10.03 19.09 5.05
N LEU A 107 -9.68 19.03 6.34
CA LEU A 107 -9.88 17.83 7.16
C LEU A 107 -11.35 17.66 7.62
N LYS A 108 -12.25 18.63 7.36
CA LYS A 108 -13.61 18.66 7.91
C LYS A 108 -14.75 18.15 7.00
N LYS A 109 -14.48 17.50 5.87
CA LYS A 109 -15.58 17.04 5.00
C LYS A 109 -16.18 15.69 5.45
N GLU A 110 -17.33 15.86 6.10
CA GLU A 110 -18.44 14.93 6.38
C GLU A 110 -18.23 13.78 7.38
N VAL A 111 -18.59 14.06 8.64
CA VAL A 111 -19.38 13.13 9.45
C VAL A 111 -20.53 13.91 10.08
N ASN A 112 -21.73 13.76 9.50
CA ASN A 112 -22.96 13.90 10.27
C ASN A 112 -22.97 12.73 11.25
N LEU A 113 -22.95 13.00 12.55
CA LEU A 113 -23.81 12.39 13.58
C LEU A 113 -23.41 12.89 14.98
N ASN A 114 -24.47 13.09 15.76
CA ASN A 114 -24.54 13.68 17.09
C ASN A 114 -23.59 13.12 18.16
N SER A 115 -23.36 14.00 19.14
CA SER A 115 -23.09 13.80 20.57
C SER A 115 -21.73 13.23 21.01
N ASP A 116 -21.14 14.06 21.86
CA ASP A 116 -20.25 13.78 22.99
C ASP A 116 -18.76 13.55 22.74
N SER A 117 -18.03 14.63 23.08
CA SER A 117 -16.67 14.67 23.61
C SER A 117 -15.83 13.40 23.49
N ASP A 118 -15.11 13.29 22.38
CA ASP A 118 -13.91 12.47 22.32
C ASP A 118 -12.79 13.29 21.65
N GLU A 119 -11.61 13.28 22.27
CA GLU A 119 -10.39 13.86 21.74
C GLU A 119 -10.21 13.44 20.27
N ILE A 120 -10.17 14.43 19.37
CA ILE A 120 -9.95 14.21 17.93
C ILE A 120 -8.53 13.64 17.75
N LYS A 121 -8.41 12.32 17.76
CA LYS A 121 -7.18 11.62 17.39
C LYS A 121 -6.93 11.88 15.88
N PRO A 122 -5.72 12.29 15.48
CA PRO A 122 -5.40 12.49 14.06
C PRO A 122 -5.70 11.21 13.28
N GLN A 123 -6.38 11.35 12.14
CA GLN A 123 -6.72 10.22 11.28
C GLN A 123 -5.43 9.56 10.81
N LYS A 124 -5.22 8.30 11.21
CA LYS A 124 -4.02 7.56 10.81
C LYS A 124 -4.10 7.26 9.32
N ARG A 125 -3.11 7.76 8.55
CA ARG A 125 -2.97 7.51 7.09
C ARG A 125 -3.02 6.03 6.72
N HIS A 126 -2.49 5.17 7.59
CA HIS A 126 -2.51 3.73 7.41
C HIS A 126 -3.06 3.05 8.67
N ASN A 127 -3.95 2.09 8.50
CA ASN A 127 -4.32 1.15 9.54
C ASN A 127 -3.15 0.20 9.78
N LYS A 128 -2.51 0.29 10.95
CA LYS A 128 -1.34 -0.53 11.30
C LYS A 128 -1.69 -1.52 12.40
N ILE A 129 -1.02 -2.66 12.38
CA ILE A 129 -1.24 -3.72 13.39
C ILE A 129 -0.87 -3.28 14.80
N ILE A 130 0.05 -2.31 14.91
CA ILE A 130 0.50 -1.74 16.19
C ILE A 130 -0.56 -0.89 16.88
N ASP A 131 -1.56 -0.46 16.12
CA ASP A 131 -2.61 0.46 16.59
C ASP A 131 -3.83 -0.28 17.16
N LEU A 132 -3.95 -1.57 16.88
CA LEU A 132 -5.02 -2.41 17.40
C LEU A 132 -4.87 -2.60 18.91
N ASP A 133 -5.99 -2.69 19.62
CA ASP A 133 -5.98 -3.11 21.02
C ASP A 133 -5.89 -4.64 21.16
N ASN A 134 -6.11 -5.18 22.36
CA ASN A 134 -6.01 -6.62 22.59
C ASN A 134 -7.23 -7.40 22.05
N GLU A 135 -8.42 -6.80 22.08
CA GLU A 135 -9.63 -7.42 21.57
C GLU A 135 -9.59 -7.47 20.05
N ASP A 136 -9.23 -6.35 19.43
CA ASP A 136 -9.05 -6.22 17.98
C ASP A 136 -7.97 -7.17 17.44
N ILE A 137 -6.87 -7.36 18.18
CA ILE A 137 -5.84 -8.34 17.80
C ILE A 137 -6.36 -9.77 17.86
N THR A 138 -7.16 -10.09 18.87
CA THR A 138 -7.78 -11.42 18.98
C THR A 138 -8.71 -11.67 17.79
N ILE A 139 -9.54 -10.68 17.45
CA ILE A 139 -10.43 -10.71 16.29
C ILE A 139 -9.63 -10.82 14.98
N PHE A 140 -8.54 -10.06 14.85
CA PHE A 140 -7.64 -10.11 13.69
C PHE A 140 -7.11 -11.53 13.48
N PHE A 141 -6.58 -12.19 14.53
CA PHE A 141 -6.02 -13.53 14.41
C PHE A 141 -7.08 -14.60 14.19
N GLN A 142 -8.26 -14.48 14.79
CA GLN A 142 -9.39 -15.36 14.49
C GLN A 142 -9.71 -15.31 12.98
N ASN A 143 -9.95 -14.11 12.46
CA ASN A 143 -10.24 -13.89 11.04
C ASN A 143 -9.09 -14.35 10.13
N PHE A 144 -7.84 -14.11 10.53
CA PHE A 144 -6.66 -14.51 9.78
C PHE A 144 -6.54 -16.04 9.70
N ARG A 145 -6.75 -16.73 10.83
CA ARG A 145 -6.69 -18.19 10.93
C ARG A 145 -7.77 -18.88 10.10
N GLU A 146 -8.95 -18.29 10.04
CA GLU A 146 -10.08 -18.77 9.24
C GLU A 146 -9.83 -18.61 7.74
N LYS A 147 -9.26 -17.48 7.31
CA LYS A 147 -9.06 -17.15 5.89
C LYS A 147 -7.81 -17.79 5.26
N LEU A 148 -6.72 -17.92 6.02
CA LEU A 148 -5.49 -18.57 5.53
C LEU A 148 -5.60 -20.09 5.72
N TYR A 149 -5.48 -20.90 4.66
CA TYR A 149 -5.58 -22.36 4.77
C TYR A 149 -4.25 -23.03 5.07
N GLY A 150 -4.30 -24.06 5.93
CA GLY A 150 -3.12 -24.81 6.36
C GLY A 150 -2.16 -23.99 7.22
N HIS A 151 -0.89 -24.40 7.21
CA HIS A 151 0.23 -23.75 7.91
C HIS A 151 -0.06 -23.39 9.39
N PRO A 152 -0.57 -24.34 10.22
CA PRO A 152 -0.97 -24.03 11.60
C PRO A 152 0.20 -23.47 12.43
N LYS A 153 1.37 -24.11 12.35
CA LYS A 153 2.59 -23.64 13.02
C LYS A 153 2.95 -22.21 12.64
N PHE A 154 2.91 -21.88 11.34
CA PHE A 154 3.19 -20.52 10.87
C PHE A 154 2.23 -19.50 11.50
N LYS A 155 0.94 -19.84 11.62
CA LYS A 155 -0.06 -18.94 12.23
C LYS A 155 0.25 -18.69 13.71
N ASP A 156 0.63 -19.73 14.44
CA ASP A 156 1.00 -19.64 15.85
C ASP A 156 2.28 -18.80 16.04
N ASP A 157 3.32 -19.10 15.26
CA ASP A 157 4.58 -18.35 15.28
C ASP A 157 4.34 -16.87 14.91
N LEU A 158 3.56 -16.61 13.86
CA LEU A 158 3.25 -15.26 13.38
C LEU A 158 2.52 -14.44 14.45
N GLU A 159 1.62 -15.06 15.21
CA GLU A 159 0.91 -14.41 16.32
C GLU A 159 1.86 -13.98 17.43
N GLN A 160 2.84 -14.83 17.77
CA GLN A 160 3.88 -14.49 18.73
C GLN A 160 4.77 -13.35 18.22
N GLU A 161 5.19 -13.40 16.95
CA GLU A 161 6.04 -12.38 16.32
C GLU A 161 5.35 -11.02 16.25
N ILE A 162 4.06 -10.99 15.90
CA ILE A 162 3.28 -9.74 15.87
C ILE A 162 3.12 -9.17 17.29
N ASN A 163 2.82 -9.99 18.29
CA ASN A 163 2.71 -9.50 19.67
C ASN A 163 4.04 -8.96 20.19
N THR A 164 5.13 -9.66 19.89
CA THR A 164 6.50 -9.21 20.17
C THR A 164 6.78 -7.87 19.50
N PHE A 165 6.49 -7.77 18.21
CA PHE A 165 6.66 -6.54 17.44
C PHE A 165 5.88 -5.37 18.02
N ARG A 166 4.60 -5.56 18.41
CA ARG A 166 3.79 -4.50 19.02
C ARG A 166 4.43 -3.93 20.29
N ILE A 167 5.04 -4.79 21.12
CA ILE A 167 5.73 -4.38 22.35
C ILE A 167 7.00 -3.60 22.00
N PHE A 168 7.90 -4.19 21.19
CA PHE A 168 9.18 -3.57 20.86
C PHE A 168 9.04 -2.32 19.98
N ASN A 169 7.97 -2.22 19.19
CA ASN A 169 7.66 -1.00 18.45
C ASN A 169 7.28 0.15 19.38
N LYS A 170 6.46 -0.11 20.40
CA LYS A 170 6.12 0.87 21.45
C LYS A 170 7.35 1.33 22.24
N LEU A 171 8.34 0.46 22.42
CA LEU A 171 9.63 0.79 23.04
C LEU A 171 10.57 1.55 22.09
N GLY A 172 10.21 1.69 20.81
CA GLY A 172 11.03 2.39 19.81
C GLY A 172 12.15 1.56 19.19
N GLU A 173 12.31 0.29 19.60
CA GLU A 173 13.39 -0.61 19.20
C GLU A 173 13.16 -1.18 17.79
N HIS A 174 11.94 -1.64 17.49
CA HIS A 174 11.63 -2.30 16.22
C HIS A 174 10.66 -1.45 15.40
N LYS A 175 11.13 -0.84 14.31
CA LYS A 175 10.31 0.01 13.44
C LYS A 175 9.41 -0.78 12.50
N ILE A 176 9.92 -1.87 11.93
CA ILE A 176 9.22 -2.69 10.93
C ILE A 176 9.20 -4.14 11.40
N LEU A 177 8.09 -4.85 11.12
CA LEU A 177 8.06 -6.30 11.18
C LEU A 177 8.28 -6.87 9.79
N SER A 178 9.39 -7.56 9.58
CA SER A 178 9.74 -8.13 8.29
C SER A 178 9.63 -9.66 8.29
N LEU A 179 8.78 -10.16 7.39
CA LEU A 179 8.50 -11.57 7.22
C LEU A 179 9.11 -12.05 5.91
N PHE A 180 9.92 -13.10 5.95
CA PHE A 180 10.50 -13.72 4.77
C PHE A 180 9.93 -15.11 4.55
N LEU A 181 9.02 -15.23 3.58
CA LEU A 181 8.29 -16.46 3.28
C LEU A 181 8.87 -17.14 2.04
N MET A 182 9.31 -18.38 2.21
CA MET A 182 9.93 -19.23 1.18
C MET A 182 9.04 -20.40 0.80
N GLY A 183 9.29 -21.03 -0.34
CA GLY A 183 8.63 -22.28 -0.75
C GLY A 183 8.12 -22.26 -2.19
N ASP A 184 7.43 -23.31 -2.61
CA ASP A 184 6.95 -23.44 -3.99
C ASP A 184 5.90 -22.38 -4.38
N SER A 185 5.67 -22.21 -5.69
CA SER A 185 4.62 -21.33 -6.19
C SER A 185 3.23 -21.88 -5.85
N GLY A 186 2.33 -21.00 -5.42
CA GLY A 186 0.93 -21.34 -5.14
C GLY A 186 0.66 -22.07 -3.82
N VAL A 187 1.60 -22.05 -2.86
CA VAL A 187 1.44 -22.61 -1.51
C VAL A 187 0.83 -21.64 -0.48
N GLY A 188 0.60 -20.37 -0.86
CA GLY A 188 -0.10 -19.38 -0.02
C GLY A 188 0.75 -18.20 0.50
N LYS A 189 2.03 -18.07 0.13
CA LYS A 189 2.92 -16.98 0.60
C LYS A 189 2.32 -15.58 0.38
N THR A 190 1.93 -15.27 -0.86
CA THR A 190 1.29 -13.99 -1.23
C THR A 190 -0.07 -13.79 -0.52
N GLU A 191 -0.75 -14.89 -0.19
CA GLU A 191 -2.07 -14.85 0.46
C GLU A 191 -1.96 -14.38 1.91
N VAL A 192 -0.82 -14.58 2.57
CA VAL A 192 -0.55 -14.04 3.91
C VAL A 192 -0.76 -12.53 3.92
N ALA A 193 -0.07 -11.79 3.05
CA ALA A 193 -0.18 -10.33 2.99
C ALA A 193 -1.59 -9.85 2.62
N ARG A 194 -2.25 -10.54 1.67
CA ARG A 194 -3.64 -10.24 1.29
C ARG A 194 -4.61 -10.47 2.45
N THR A 195 -4.41 -11.55 3.21
CA THR A 195 -5.24 -11.86 4.36
C THR A 195 -5.03 -10.85 5.48
N MET A 196 -3.79 -10.47 5.78
CA MET A 196 -3.49 -9.41 6.75
C MET A 196 -4.16 -8.10 6.36
N PHE A 197 -4.02 -7.68 5.10
CA PHE A 197 -4.67 -6.47 4.57
C PHE A 197 -6.19 -6.48 4.79
N ASN A 198 -6.84 -7.59 4.43
CA ASN A 198 -8.28 -7.75 4.60
C ASN A 198 -8.71 -7.82 6.07
N CYS A 199 -7.89 -8.40 6.96
CA CYS A 199 -8.19 -8.46 8.39
C CYS A 199 -7.96 -7.12 9.11
N LEU A 200 -7.17 -6.22 8.53
CA LEU A 200 -7.04 -4.82 8.94
C LEU A 200 -8.08 -3.90 8.28
N ASN A 201 -9.13 -4.49 7.69
CA ASN A 201 -10.23 -3.79 7.04
C ASN A 201 -9.77 -2.82 5.93
N GLY A 202 -8.73 -3.19 5.18
CA GLY A 202 -8.26 -2.40 4.05
C GLY A 202 -9.33 -2.23 2.97
N LYS A 203 -9.55 -0.98 2.55
CA LYS A 203 -10.55 -0.56 1.56
C LYS A 203 -9.90 -0.17 0.22
N LYS A 204 -8.64 0.25 0.25
CA LYS A 204 -7.87 0.61 -0.95
C LYS A 204 -7.14 -0.62 -1.52
N LYS A 205 -6.03 -0.40 -2.21
CA LYS A 205 -5.21 -1.47 -2.78
C LYS A 205 -4.06 -1.81 -1.85
N LEU A 206 -3.81 -3.10 -1.66
CA LEU A 206 -2.59 -3.59 -1.02
C LEU A 206 -1.35 -3.05 -1.78
N ALA A 207 -0.45 -2.39 -1.07
CA ALA A 207 0.86 -2.04 -1.60
C ALA A 207 1.64 -3.31 -1.94
N LYS A 208 1.74 -3.62 -3.24
CA LYS A 208 2.41 -4.81 -3.75
C LYS A 208 3.40 -4.46 -4.84
N ILE A 209 4.64 -4.93 -4.69
CA ILE A 209 5.68 -4.90 -5.73
C ILE A 209 6.01 -6.33 -6.13
N ASN A 210 6.27 -6.56 -7.42
CA ASN A 210 6.79 -7.83 -7.92
C ASN A 210 8.17 -7.62 -8.56
N PHE A 211 9.21 -8.17 -7.96
CA PHE A 211 10.60 -8.05 -8.45
C PHE A 211 10.89 -8.80 -9.74
N GLY A 212 9.99 -9.69 -10.19
CA GLY A 212 10.06 -10.24 -11.54
C GLY A 212 10.05 -9.17 -12.63
N ASN A 213 9.49 -7.98 -12.38
CA ASN A 213 9.49 -6.84 -13.31
C ASN A 213 10.77 -5.98 -13.22
N TYR A 214 11.65 -6.25 -12.25
CA TYR A 214 12.76 -5.39 -11.82
C TYR A 214 14.10 -6.14 -11.82
N SER A 215 14.29 -7.02 -12.79
CA SER A 215 15.51 -7.82 -12.93
C SER A 215 16.67 -7.11 -13.62
N ASN A 216 16.42 -5.95 -14.25
CA ASN A 216 17.42 -5.22 -15.03
C ASN A 216 18.31 -4.33 -14.13
N GLU A 217 19.40 -3.77 -14.65
CA GLU A 217 20.29 -2.93 -13.85
C GLU A 217 19.65 -1.61 -13.39
N PHE A 218 18.74 -1.04 -14.19
CA PHE A 218 18.04 0.23 -13.90
C PHE A 218 16.79 0.08 -13.02
N SER A 219 16.56 -1.11 -12.47
CA SER A 219 15.31 -1.44 -11.79
C SER A 219 15.07 -0.65 -10.50
N LEU A 220 16.15 -0.20 -9.84
CA LEU A 220 16.03 0.65 -8.66
C LEU A 220 15.35 1.97 -9.04
N SER A 221 15.76 2.61 -10.14
CA SER A 221 15.17 3.89 -10.57
C SER A 221 13.68 3.77 -10.93
N SER A 222 13.26 2.66 -11.53
CA SER A 222 11.82 2.41 -11.76
C SER A 222 11.06 2.19 -10.45
N LEU A 223 11.70 1.56 -9.46
CA LEU A 223 11.08 1.28 -8.17
C LEU A 223 10.93 2.55 -7.33
N ILE A 224 11.99 3.34 -7.17
CA ILE A 224 12.08 4.47 -6.23
C ILE A 224 12.13 5.86 -6.91
N GLY A 225 11.98 5.91 -8.23
CA GLY A 225 12.06 7.12 -9.04
C GLY A 225 13.47 7.36 -9.59
N SER A 226 13.60 8.23 -10.59
CA SER A 226 14.90 8.62 -11.14
C SER A 226 15.36 9.96 -10.56
N ALA A 227 16.67 10.16 -10.41
CA ALA A 227 17.23 11.47 -10.07
C ALA A 227 16.99 12.49 -11.19
N ARG A 228 16.98 13.80 -10.85
CA ARG A 228 16.69 14.90 -11.80
C ARG A 228 17.65 14.84 -13.00
N GLY A 229 17.12 14.73 -14.23
CA GLY A 229 17.89 14.77 -15.49
C GLY A 229 17.67 13.60 -16.47
N TYR A 230 16.91 12.56 -16.09
CA TYR A 230 16.50 11.48 -16.99
C TYR A 230 15.05 11.69 -17.47
N THR A 231 14.75 11.41 -18.74
CA THR A 231 13.39 11.44 -19.29
C THR A 231 12.52 10.37 -18.61
N GLY A 232 11.50 10.79 -17.86
CA GLY A 232 10.61 9.91 -17.07
C GLY A 232 10.59 10.25 -15.57
N SER A 233 10.50 11.53 -15.23
CA SER A 233 10.47 12.07 -13.85
C SER A 233 9.16 11.74 -13.11
N ASP A 234 8.82 10.47 -13.00
CA ASP A 234 7.66 9.99 -12.25
C ASP A 234 8.07 9.53 -10.85
N ASP A 235 7.16 9.68 -9.89
CA ASP A 235 7.28 9.07 -8.56
C ASP A 235 7.49 7.55 -8.71
N GLY A 236 8.45 6.99 -7.97
CA GLY A 236 8.73 5.55 -8.02
C GLY A 236 7.50 4.69 -7.69
N GLU A 237 7.33 3.55 -8.37
CA GLU A 237 6.15 2.69 -8.23
C GLU A 237 5.88 2.28 -6.76
N ILE A 238 6.94 2.03 -5.98
CA ILE A 238 6.77 1.66 -4.56
C ILE A 238 6.27 2.82 -3.72
N PHE A 239 6.73 4.05 -4.01
CA PHE A 239 6.30 5.25 -3.31
C PHE A 239 4.83 5.50 -3.58
N MET A 240 4.41 5.46 -4.85
CA MET A 240 3.00 5.61 -5.21
C MET A 240 2.11 4.57 -4.51
N LYS A 241 2.51 3.28 -4.54
CA LYS A 241 1.72 2.21 -3.92
C LYS A 241 1.64 2.29 -2.41
N VAL A 242 2.74 2.66 -1.75
CA VAL A 242 2.76 2.84 -0.29
C VAL A 242 1.96 4.09 0.09
N ARG A 243 1.99 5.16 -0.73
CA ARG A 243 1.17 6.35 -0.50
C ARG A 243 -0.33 6.08 -0.70
N ASP A 244 -0.69 5.25 -1.66
CA ASP A 244 -2.09 4.92 -2.02
C ASP A 244 -2.73 3.92 -1.04
N THR A 245 -2.00 2.95 -0.47
CA THR A 245 -2.59 1.97 0.47
C THR A 245 -3.09 2.63 1.75
N ASP A 246 -4.20 2.14 2.28
CA ASP A 246 -4.76 2.55 3.58
C ASP A 246 -4.35 1.61 4.73
N VAL A 247 -3.53 0.60 4.45
CA VAL A 247 -3.05 -0.36 5.45
C VAL A 247 -1.54 -0.44 5.44
N GLY A 248 -0.94 -0.56 6.63
CA GLY A 248 0.49 -0.71 6.86
C GLY A 248 1.05 -2.10 6.51
N ILE A 249 0.63 -2.70 5.40
CA ILE A 249 1.17 -3.96 4.88
C ILE A 249 1.80 -3.70 3.51
N LEU A 250 3.08 -4.03 3.36
CA LEU A 250 3.81 -3.97 2.09
C LEU A 250 4.21 -5.38 1.66
N LEU A 251 3.79 -5.79 0.46
CA LEU A 251 4.14 -7.08 -0.12
C LEU A 251 5.23 -6.92 -1.18
N ILE A 252 6.35 -7.60 -0.98
CA ILE A 252 7.45 -7.71 -1.95
C ILE A 252 7.48 -9.15 -2.48
N ASP A 253 7.01 -9.34 -3.71
CA ASP A 253 6.87 -10.64 -4.36
C ASP A 253 8.08 -10.96 -5.27
N GLU A 254 8.35 -12.26 -5.42
CA GLU A 254 9.49 -12.81 -6.20
C GLU A 254 10.85 -12.23 -5.80
N PHE A 255 11.11 -12.10 -4.50
CA PHE A 255 12.33 -11.47 -3.97
C PHE A 255 13.64 -12.12 -4.46
N GLU A 256 13.62 -13.38 -4.90
CA GLU A 256 14.80 -14.02 -5.50
C GLU A 256 15.28 -13.42 -6.82
N LYS A 257 14.45 -12.56 -7.43
CA LYS A 257 14.73 -11.89 -8.70
C LYS A 257 15.41 -10.54 -8.53
N SER A 258 15.61 -10.05 -7.31
CA SER A 258 16.31 -8.77 -7.08
C SER A 258 17.79 -8.82 -7.43
N ASN A 259 18.30 -7.64 -7.74
CA ASN A 259 19.72 -7.35 -7.90
C ASN A 259 20.32 -6.75 -6.61
N ALA A 260 21.64 -6.56 -6.60
CA ALA A 260 22.40 -5.99 -5.48
C ALA A 260 21.84 -4.64 -5.00
N SER A 261 21.47 -3.76 -5.92
CA SER A 261 20.97 -2.41 -5.60
C SER A 261 19.64 -2.45 -4.84
N LEU A 262 18.73 -3.34 -5.24
CA LEU A 262 17.47 -3.56 -4.53
C LEU A 262 17.71 -4.19 -3.15
N PHE A 263 18.66 -5.12 -3.02
CA PHE A 263 19.00 -5.69 -1.71
C PHE A 263 19.49 -4.62 -0.73
N ASN A 264 20.42 -3.77 -1.16
CA ASN A 264 20.96 -2.70 -0.32
C ASN A 264 19.87 -1.70 0.08
N TYR A 265 19.02 -1.30 -0.87
CA TYR A 265 17.89 -0.42 -0.57
C TYR A 265 16.98 -1.00 0.54
N PHE A 266 16.59 -2.27 0.44
CA PHE A 266 15.75 -2.88 1.47
C PHE A 266 16.49 -3.15 2.78
N LEU A 267 17.80 -3.33 2.76
CA LEU A 267 18.60 -3.39 3.98
C LEU A 267 18.49 -2.08 4.77
N ASP A 268 18.64 -0.94 4.08
CA ASP A 268 18.53 0.40 4.67
C ASP A 268 17.10 0.70 5.15
N VAL A 269 16.09 0.29 4.38
CA VAL A 269 14.67 0.43 4.76
C VAL A 269 14.37 -0.33 6.05
N LEU A 270 14.82 -1.59 6.15
CA LEU A 270 14.61 -2.43 7.33
C LEU A 270 15.37 -1.92 8.56
N GLU A 271 16.46 -1.16 8.37
CA GLU A 271 17.23 -0.54 9.45
C GLU A 271 16.62 0.75 9.95
N SER A 272 16.38 1.68 9.02
CA SER A 272 15.93 3.04 9.33
C SER A 272 14.44 3.11 9.66
N GLY A 273 13.65 2.13 9.21
CA GLY A 273 12.20 2.21 9.25
C GLY A 273 11.62 3.18 8.22
N LYS A 274 12.42 3.66 7.26
CA LYS A 274 12.02 4.67 6.29
C LYS A 274 12.35 4.23 4.87
N MET A 275 11.54 4.68 3.92
CA MET A 275 11.83 4.57 2.49
C MET A 275 12.19 5.93 1.93
N THR A 276 13.30 6.02 1.20
CA THR A 276 13.77 7.27 0.59
C THR A 276 13.81 7.17 -0.94
N SER A 277 13.18 8.11 -1.63
CA SER A 277 13.14 8.15 -3.09
C SER A 277 14.45 8.70 -3.65
N SER A 278 14.71 8.51 -4.94
CA SER A 278 15.87 9.14 -5.59
C SER A 278 15.80 10.67 -5.67
N LEU A 279 14.64 11.26 -5.35
CA LEU A 279 14.45 12.72 -5.27
C LEU A 279 14.59 13.26 -3.84
N GLY A 280 14.81 12.40 -2.84
CA GLY A 280 14.93 12.76 -1.43
C GLY A 280 13.62 12.72 -0.64
N ASP A 281 12.51 12.29 -1.27
CA ASP A 281 11.25 12.11 -0.54
C ASP A 281 11.36 10.93 0.42
N GLU A 282 10.90 11.11 1.66
CA GLU A 282 10.87 10.05 2.66
C GLU A 282 9.43 9.65 3.03
N ILE A 283 9.20 8.34 3.14
CA ILE A 283 8.00 7.75 3.76
C ILE A 283 8.41 6.99 5.03
N ASP A 284 7.78 7.32 6.15
CA ASP A 284 7.94 6.57 7.41
C ASP A 284 7.12 5.27 7.37
N LEU A 285 7.80 4.14 7.52
CA LEU A 285 7.22 2.81 7.61
C LEU A 285 7.12 2.30 9.05
N ASN A 286 7.31 3.14 10.06
CA ASN A 286 7.16 2.70 11.44
C ASN A 286 5.78 2.06 11.69
N GLY A 287 5.78 0.84 12.23
CA GLY A 287 4.59 0.01 12.46
C GLY A 287 4.13 -0.82 11.26
N PHE A 288 4.81 -0.75 10.11
CA PHE A 288 4.47 -1.57 8.94
C PHE A 288 4.93 -3.02 9.12
N ILE A 289 4.17 -3.92 8.49
CA ILE A 289 4.64 -5.28 8.20
C ILE A 289 5.06 -5.34 6.73
N ILE A 290 6.32 -5.74 6.48
CA ILE A 290 6.80 -6.04 5.14
C ILE A 290 6.85 -7.56 4.96
N VAL A 291 6.08 -8.06 3.99
CA VAL A 291 6.03 -9.48 3.63
C VAL A 291 6.84 -9.69 2.35
N PHE A 292 8.00 -10.31 2.49
CA PHE A 292 8.81 -10.77 1.37
C PHE A 292 8.41 -12.21 1.01
N THR A 293 8.17 -12.46 -0.27
CA THR A 293 7.87 -13.81 -0.77
C THR A 293 8.90 -14.23 -1.80
N SER A 294 9.38 -15.46 -1.67
CA SER A 294 10.39 -16.01 -2.56
C SER A 294 10.15 -17.49 -2.88
N ASN A 295 10.56 -17.90 -4.08
CA ASN A 295 10.54 -19.31 -4.50
C ASN A 295 11.85 -20.05 -4.24
N ILE A 296 12.76 -19.49 -3.43
CA ILE A 296 14.00 -20.17 -3.04
C ILE A 296 13.75 -21.30 -2.05
N THR A 297 14.58 -22.33 -2.12
CA THR A 297 14.59 -23.43 -1.15
C THR A 297 15.39 -23.08 0.10
N LYS A 298 15.34 -23.95 1.11
CA LYS A 298 16.05 -23.74 2.38
C LYS A 298 17.57 -23.76 2.17
N GLU A 299 18.04 -24.60 1.25
CA GLU A 299 19.45 -24.75 0.91
C GLU A 299 19.99 -23.52 0.15
N ASP A 300 19.13 -22.92 -0.69
CA ASP A 300 19.50 -21.75 -1.48
C ASP A 300 19.42 -20.44 -0.70
N PHE A 301 18.64 -20.39 0.39
CA PHE A 301 18.45 -19.19 1.20
C PHE A 301 19.78 -18.60 1.69
N SER A 302 20.68 -19.42 2.24
CA SER A 302 21.98 -18.95 2.72
C SER A 302 22.96 -18.56 1.61
N LYS A 303 22.74 -19.03 0.38
CA LYS A 303 23.57 -18.73 -0.78
C LYS A 303 23.13 -17.47 -1.51
N ARG A 304 21.82 -17.24 -1.60
CA ARG A 304 21.22 -16.13 -2.35
C ARG A 304 20.99 -14.89 -1.51
N ILE A 305 20.75 -15.05 -0.20
CA ILE A 305 20.49 -13.93 0.69
C ILE A 305 21.69 -13.72 1.61
N SER A 306 22.26 -12.51 1.57
CA SER A 306 23.44 -12.16 2.35
C SER A 306 23.20 -12.30 3.86
N PRO A 307 24.24 -12.59 4.68
CA PRO A 307 24.11 -12.65 6.14
C PRO A 307 23.48 -11.39 6.75
N GLU A 308 23.82 -10.21 6.23
CA GLU A 308 23.37 -8.91 6.69
C GLU A 308 21.86 -8.76 6.50
N LEU A 309 21.36 -9.06 5.31
CA LEU A 309 19.92 -8.99 5.06
C LEU A 309 19.16 -10.09 5.82
N ARG A 310 19.76 -11.28 5.96
CA ARG A 310 19.18 -12.34 6.77
C ARG A 310 18.98 -11.90 8.21
N SER A 311 19.91 -11.15 8.83
CA SER A 311 19.74 -10.75 10.23
C SER A 311 18.60 -9.73 10.42
N ARG A 312 18.22 -8.99 9.36
CA ARG A 312 17.14 -8.00 9.41
C ARG A 312 15.73 -8.59 9.31
N PHE A 313 15.58 -9.80 8.76
CA PHE A 313 14.28 -10.46 8.76
C PHE A 313 13.92 -10.96 10.16
N ASN A 314 12.85 -10.40 10.74
CA ASN A 314 12.35 -10.80 12.06
C ASN A 314 11.92 -12.26 12.05
N TYR A 315 11.17 -12.67 11.02
CA TYR A 315 10.67 -14.04 10.92
C TYR A 315 10.93 -14.63 9.53
N LYS A 316 11.41 -15.87 9.48
CA LYS A 316 11.71 -16.60 8.25
C LYS A 316 10.98 -17.93 8.26
N CYS A 317 10.19 -18.20 7.23
CA CYS A 317 9.37 -19.41 7.19
C CYS A 317 9.43 -20.11 5.85
N MET A 318 9.52 -21.44 5.88
CA MET A 318 9.41 -22.28 4.70
C MET A 318 8.00 -22.85 4.61
N PHE A 319 7.26 -22.45 3.59
CA PHE A 319 5.93 -22.97 3.28
C PHE A 319 6.07 -24.27 2.50
N THR A 320 5.34 -25.28 2.94
CA THR A 320 5.26 -26.58 2.28
C THR A 320 3.98 -26.68 1.45
N VAL A 321 3.90 -27.71 0.61
CA VAL A 321 2.66 -28.03 -0.09
C VAL A 321 1.59 -28.41 0.93
N LEU A 322 0.39 -27.88 0.74
CA LEU A 322 -0.75 -28.16 1.62
C LEU A 322 -1.18 -29.62 1.55
N SER A 323 -1.64 -30.14 2.70
CA SER A 323 -2.20 -31.49 2.78
C SER A 323 -3.52 -31.59 2.00
N ASN A 324 -3.95 -32.80 1.63
CA ASN A 324 -5.25 -32.99 0.97
C ASN A 324 -6.41 -32.49 1.84
N LYS A 325 -6.32 -32.67 3.17
CA LYS A 325 -7.29 -32.15 4.13
C LYS A 325 -7.38 -30.62 4.10
N ASP A 326 -6.25 -29.92 3.98
CA ASP A 326 -6.24 -28.46 3.86
C ASP A 326 -6.82 -27.99 2.52
N LYS A 327 -6.54 -28.74 1.44
CA LYS A 327 -7.07 -28.48 0.10
C LYS A 327 -8.59 -28.67 0.04
N GLU A 328 -9.13 -29.67 0.73
CA GLU A 328 -10.57 -29.91 0.85
C GLU A 328 -11.26 -28.75 1.58
N LYS A 329 -10.73 -28.34 2.74
CA LYS A 329 -11.23 -27.16 3.47
C LYS A 329 -11.21 -25.89 2.62
N TYR A 330 -10.19 -25.72 1.77
CA TYR A 330 -10.16 -24.60 0.84
C TYR A 330 -11.28 -24.65 -0.20
N ILE A 331 -11.61 -25.84 -0.72
CA ILE A 331 -12.76 -25.99 -1.64
C ILE A 331 -14.04 -25.55 -0.94
N GLU A 332 -14.27 -26.03 0.29
CA GLU A 332 -15.49 -25.71 1.05
C GLU A 332 -15.68 -24.20 1.19
N PHE A 333 -14.63 -23.53 1.64
CA PHE A 333 -14.63 -22.07 1.77
C PHE A 333 -14.80 -21.34 0.45
N ARG A 334 -14.05 -21.75 -0.57
CA ARG A 334 -14.04 -21.03 -1.84
C ARG A 334 -15.39 -21.15 -2.53
N VAL A 335 -15.99 -22.34 -2.53
CA VAL A 335 -17.35 -22.59 -3.03
C VAL A 335 -18.37 -21.82 -2.19
N GLY A 336 -18.29 -21.87 -0.86
CA GLY A 336 -19.17 -21.09 0.01
C GLY A 336 -19.10 -19.58 -0.25
N SER A 337 -17.91 -19.04 -0.49
CA SER A 337 -17.72 -17.63 -0.88
C SER A 337 -18.37 -17.31 -2.23
N LEU A 338 -18.25 -18.20 -3.23
CA LEU A 338 -18.89 -18.03 -4.53
C LEU A 338 -20.42 -18.09 -4.43
N ILE A 339 -20.96 -19.04 -3.68
CA ILE A 339 -22.40 -19.16 -3.38
C ILE A 339 -22.91 -17.85 -2.76
N LYS A 340 -22.23 -17.33 -1.74
CA LYS A 340 -22.61 -16.07 -1.08
C LYS A 340 -22.64 -14.90 -2.07
N LYS A 341 -21.62 -14.76 -2.93
CA LYS A 341 -21.56 -13.70 -3.94
C LYS A 341 -22.69 -13.82 -4.96
N VAL A 342 -22.93 -15.02 -5.49
CA VAL A 342 -23.99 -15.25 -6.47
C VAL A 342 -25.37 -15.03 -5.85
N LYS A 343 -25.58 -15.45 -4.60
CA LYS A 343 -26.81 -15.16 -3.85
C LYS A 343 -27.01 -13.65 -3.69
N GLN A 344 -25.98 -12.89 -3.31
CA GLN A 344 -26.08 -11.44 -3.13
C GLN A 344 -26.36 -10.69 -4.43
N GLU A 345 -25.75 -11.12 -5.54
CA GLU A 345 -25.83 -10.37 -6.80
C GLU A 345 -27.00 -10.79 -7.69
N TYR A 346 -27.43 -12.06 -7.63
CA TYR A 346 -28.46 -12.62 -8.52
C TYR A 346 -29.66 -13.22 -7.77
N ASN A 347 -29.67 -13.18 -6.43
CA ASN A 347 -30.73 -13.76 -5.59
C ASN A 347 -31.00 -15.26 -5.86
N ILE A 348 -29.95 -16.00 -6.23
CA ILE A 348 -30.01 -17.44 -6.50
C ILE A 348 -29.75 -18.20 -5.20
N GLU A 349 -30.63 -19.14 -4.87
CA GLU A 349 -30.43 -20.07 -3.76
C GLU A 349 -29.80 -21.38 -4.24
N PHE A 350 -28.92 -21.92 -3.41
CA PHE A 350 -28.20 -23.17 -3.68
C PHE A 350 -28.65 -24.23 -2.67
N PRO A 351 -28.78 -25.51 -3.07
CA PRO A 351 -29.04 -26.62 -2.16
C PRO A 351 -28.02 -26.68 -1.03
N GLU A 352 -28.42 -27.07 0.18
CA GLU A 352 -27.54 -27.15 1.35
C GLU A 352 -26.34 -28.08 1.13
N ASN A 353 -26.52 -29.14 0.34
CA ASN A 353 -25.47 -30.12 0.03
C ASN A 353 -24.51 -29.67 -1.09
N THR A 354 -24.68 -28.46 -1.65
CA THR A 354 -23.87 -27.98 -2.78
C THR A 354 -22.39 -28.05 -2.45
N ILE A 355 -21.95 -27.58 -1.28
CA ILE A 355 -20.52 -27.60 -0.92
C ILE A 355 -19.95 -29.04 -0.92
N ASN A 356 -20.70 -29.99 -0.37
CA ASN A 356 -20.32 -31.41 -0.34
C ASN A 356 -20.26 -32.05 -1.73
N TYR A 357 -21.08 -31.57 -2.67
CA TYR A 357 -20.99 -31.99 -4.07
C TYR A 357 -19.63 -31.60 -4.67
N PHE A 358 -19.15 -30.37 -4.44
CA PHE A 358 -17.87 -29.91 -4.98
C PHE A 358 -16.66 -30.61 -4.35
N THR A 359 -16.68 -30.85 -3.03
CA THR A 359 -15.58 -31.56 -2.34
C THR A 359 -15.43 -33.00 -2.83
N LYS A 360 -16.53 -33.70 -3.14
CA LYS A 360 -16.50 -35.06 -3.71
C LYS A 360 -16.08 -35.08 -5.18
N LEU A 361 -16.51 -34.09 -5.96
CA LEU A 361 -16.24 -34.04 -7.40
C LEU A 361 -14.78 -33.66 -7.70
N ILE A 362 -14.21 -32.74 -6.93
CA ILE A 362 -12.85 -32.24 -7.14
C ILE A 362 -11.85 -33.07 -6.35
N ASN A 363 -11.17 -33.99 -7.03
CA ASN A 363 -10.11 -34.78 -6.42
C ASN A 363 -8.84 -33.92 -6.17
N VAL A 364 -8.68 -33.44 -4.94
CA VAL A 364 -7.57 -32.55 -4.51
C VAL A 364 -6.17 -33.17 -4.66
N SER A 365 -6.05 -34.50 -4.63
CA SER A 365 -4.76 -35.19 -4.72
C SER A 365 -4.06 -34.99 -6.07
N LYS A 366 -4.84 -34.67 -7.13
CA LYS A 366 -4.32 -34.40 -8.47
C LYS A 366 -3.63 -33.05 -8.61
N TYR A 367 -3.77 -32.17 -7.61
CA TYR A 367 -3.29 -30.79 -7.70
C TYR A 367 -2.15 -30.54 -6.72
N LYS A 368 -1.03 -30.04 -7.25
CA LYS A 368 0.13 -29.67 -6.42
C LYS A 368 -0.10 -28.36 -5.66
N ASN A 369 -0.74 -27.37 -6.27
CA ASN A 369 -0.89 -26.03 -5.71
C ASN A 369 -2.36 -25.54 -5.70
N MET A 370 -2.61 -24.48 -4.93
CA MET A 370 -3.96 -23.93 -4.74
C MET A 370 -4.48 -23.15 -5.95
N ARG A 371 -3.59 -22.65 -6.81
CA ARG A 371 -3.99 -21.91 -8.02
C ARG A 371 -4.73 -22.82 -8.98
N ASP A 372 -4.24 -24.04 -9.17
CA ASP A 372 -4.87 -25.01 -10.06
C ASP A 372 -6.20 -25.53 -9.50
N ILE A 373 -6.27 -25.75 -8.18
CA ILE A 373 -7.53 -26.09 -7.50
C ILE A 373 -8.55 -24.97 -7.70
N ASN A 374 -8.18 -23.71 -7.48
CA ASN A 374 -9.08 -22.57 -7.65
C ASN A 374 -9.59 -22.44 -9.10
N LYS A 375 -8.73 -22.67 -10.11
CA LYS A 375 -9.16 -22.70 -11.52
C LYS A 375 -10.22 -23.78 -11.75
N GLN A 376 -10.03 -24.96 -11.15
CA GLN A 376 -10.96 -26.08 -11.30
C GLN A 376 -12.27 -25.85 -10.54
N ILE A 377 -12.22 -25.27 -9.34
CA ILE A 377 -13.42 -24.83 -8.62
C ILE A 377 -14.24 -23.88 -9.52
N LYS A 378 -13.61 -22.84 -10.09
CA LYS A 378 -14.30 -21.90 -10.99
C LYS A 378 -14.93 -22.62 -12.19
N LYS A 379 -14.19 -23.51 -12.85
CA LYS A 379 -14.68 -24.29 -13.99
C LYS A 379 -15.89 -25.15 -13.64
N VAL A 380 -15.78 -25.93 -12.57
CA VAL A 380 -16.86 -26.82 -12.12
C VAL A 380 -18.06 -26.00 -11.65
N PHE A 381 -17.84 -24.86 -11.02
CA PHE A 381 -18.91 -24.01 -10.49
C PHE A 381 -19.71 -23.34 -11.60
N LEU A 382 -19.03 -22.84 -12.63
CA LEU A 382 -19.69 -22.33 -13.83
C LEU A 382 -20.53 -23.40 -14.51
N LYS A 383 -19.98 -24.61 -14.69
CA LYS A 383 -20.73 -25.73 -15.25
C LYS A 383 -21.95 -26.09 -14.39
N TYR A 384 -21.80 -26.13 -13.08
CA TYR A 384 -22.91 -26.39 -12.16
C TYR A 384 -24.04 -25.36 -12.29
N ILE A 385 -23.70 -24.07 -12.47
CA ILE A 385 -24.69 -23.02 -12.72
C ILE A 385 -25.45 -23.25 -14.03
N GLN A 386 -24.72 -23.62 -15.10
CA GLN A 386 -25.29 -23.90 -16.42
C GLN A 386 -26.21 -25.13 -16.39
N ASP A 387 -25.72 -26.26 -15.88
CA ASP A 387 -26.44 -27.55 -15.88
C ASP A 387 -27.76 -27.49 -15.08
N ASN A 388 -27.84 -26.61 -14.07
CA ASN A 388 -29.05 -26.43 -13.25
C ASN A 388 -29.95 -25.28 -13.72
N ASN A 389 -29.65 -24.68 -14.88
CA ASN A 389 -30.37 -23.51 -15.42
C ASN A 389 -30.57 -22.40 -14.39
N TYR A 390 -29.64 -22.25 -13.44
CA TYR A 390 -29.69 -21.12 -12.51
C TYR A 390 -29.59 -19.80 -13.30
N ILE A 391 -28.97 -19.84 -14.49
CA ILE A 391 -28.75 -18.72 -15.40
C ILE A 391 -28.70 -19.21 -16.86
N ASP A 392 -29.47 -18.58 -17.76
CA ASP A 392 -29.33 -18.76 -19.22
C ASP A 392 -27.98 -18.13 -19.67
N ILE A 393 -26.97 -18.96 -19.94
CA ILE A 393 -25.65 -18.50 -20.43
C ILE A 393 -25.49 -18.74 -21.94
N GLU A 394 -26.34 -19.57 -22.56
CA GLU A 394 -26.28 -19.89 -23.98
C GLU A 394 -27.55 -19.38 -24.68
N HIS A 395 -27.41 -18.29 -25.43
CA HIS A 395 -28.02 -18.07 -26.76
C HIS A 395 -27.49 -16.75 -27.32
N GLU A 396 -26.50 -16.84 -28.21
CA GLU A 396 -26.19 -15.80 -29.20
C GLU A 396 -27.19 -15.96 -30.35
N GLU A 397 -28.39 -15.39 -30.25
CA GLU A 397 -29.16 -14.99 -31.44
C GLU A 397 -30.24 -13.96 -31.07
N VAL A 398 -30.59 -13.18 -32.08
CA VAL A 398 -31.10 -11.80 -32.04
C VAL A 398 -32.53 -11.70 -31.49
N ASP A 399 -32.83 -10.56 -30.86
CA ASP A 399 -34.14 -10.09 -30.35
C ASP A 399 -34.56 -10.49 -28.91
N SER A 400 -33.97 -9.82 -27.91
CA SER A 400 -34.71 -9.15 -26.81
C SER A 400 -33.77 -8.56 -25.75
N VAL A 401 -33.97 -7.27 -25.45
CA VAL A 401 -33.03 -6.37 -24.75
C VAL A 401 -32.91 -6.60 -23.22
N SER A 402 -33.47 -7.68 -22.64
CA SER A 402 -33.52 -7.84 -21.17
C SER A 402 -32.69 -8.99 -20.56
N LYS A 403 -32.21 -9.98 -21.33
CA LYS A 403 -31.47 -11.15 -20.78
C LYS A 403 -29.94 -11.13 -20.97
N PHE A 404 -29.42 -10.31 -21.88
CA PHE A 404 -27.99 -10.30 -22.25
C PHE A 404 -27.00 -9.77 -21.17
N SER A 405 -27.48 -9.23 -20.04
CA SER A 405 -26.61 -8.56 -19.06
C SER A 405 -26.00 -9.49 -17.98
N VAL A 406 -26.58 -10.68 -17.76
CA VAL A 406 -26.27 -11.52 -16.59
C VAL A 406 -25.01 -12.38 -16.81
N GLY A 407 -24.89 -13.05 -17.96
CA GLY A 407 -23.72 -13.91 -18.27
C GLY A 407 -22.38 -13.16 -18.31
N ARG A 408 -22.34 -11.94 -18.88
CA ARG A 408 -21.13 -11.10 -18.90
C ARG A 408 -20.74 -10.58 -17.50
N LYS A 409 -21.70 -10.28 -16.62
CA LYS A 409 -21.43 -9.81 -15.25
C LYS A 409 -20.83 -10.91 -14.37
N ILE A 410 -21.21 -12.17 -14.59
CA ILE A 410 -20.69 -13.30 -13.82
C ILE A 410 -19.26 -13.69 -14.21
N ILE A 411 -18.91 -13.60 -15.49
CA ILE A 411 -17.51 -13.81 -15.90
C ILE A 411 -16.59 -12.80 -15.19
N ASN A 412 -17.07 -11.58 -14.92
CA ASN A 412 -16.32 -10.58 -14.16
C ASN A 412 -16.20 -10.90 -12.66
N LEU A 413 -17.19 -11.57 -12.04
CA LEU A 413 -17.08 -12.12 -10.67
C LEU A 413 -16.00 -13.20 -10.51
N PHE A 414 -15.61 -13.85 -11.62
CA PHE A 414 -14.61 -14.90 -11.67
C PHE A 414 -13.23 -14.45 -12.15
N ARG A 415 -13.02 -13.19 -12.51
CA ARG A 415 -11.68 -12.59 -12.65
C ARG A 415 -11.14 -12.23 -11.27
#